data_AF-D1PY77-F1
#
_entry.id   AF-D1PY77-F1
#
_cell.length_a   1.000
_cell.length_b   1.000
_cell.length_c   1.000
_cell.angle_alpha   90.00
_cell.angle_beta   90.00
_cell.angle_gamma   90.00
#
_symmetry.space_group_name_H-M   'P 1'
#
loop_
_entity.id
_entity.type
_entity.pdbx_description
1 polymer ?
#
loop_
_entity_poly.entity_id
_entity_poly.type
_entity_poly.pdbx_seq_one_letter_code
_entity_poly.pdbx_strand_id
1 'polypeptide(L)'
;MEKEFENYWKRHQQLLIQRAPNTLKEERRETGKMNTAGDWILFLVPIVAMVWFMEYGPFSKEMLNLVVGLGMGVVIYGLSIFIKPYVTGKRSIIDIDEDIKQYFYNIYKEKGIKGLEE
;
A
#
# COMPACT_ATOMS: atom_id res chain seq x y z
N MET A 1 -7.56 21.13 -4.02
CA MET A 1 -6.20 21.66 -3.75
C MET A 1 -5.75 22.47 -4.95
N GLU A 2 -5.01 23.55 -4.71
CA GLU A 2 -4.43 24.41 -5.73
C GLU A 2 -3.40 23.62 -6.57
N LYS A 3 -3.34 23.91 -7.89
CA LYS A 3 -2.42 23.23 -8.82
C LYS A 3 -0.95 23.37 -8.41
N GLU A 4 -0.60 24.48 -7.79
CA GLU A 4 0.75 24.78 -7.30
C GLU A 4 1.18 23.79 -6.20
N PHE A 5 0.33 23.59 -5.18
CA PHE A 5 0.55 22.59 -4.14
C PHE A 5 0.61 21.17 -4.71
N GLU A 6 -0.31 20.80 -5.60
CA GLU A 6 -0.33 19.47 -6.21
C GLU A 6 0.97 19.16 -6.98
N ASN A 7 1.49 20.13 -7.71
CA ASN A 7 2.76 20.00 -8.42
C ASN A 7 3.94 19.89 -7.44
N TYR A 8 3.92 20.65 -6.35
CA TYR A 8 4.94 20.58 -5.31
C TYR A 8 4.91 19.23 -4.59
N TRP A 9 3.72 18.77 -4.18
CA TRP A 9 3.49 17.47 -3.57
C TRP A 9 4.04 16.35 -4.44
N LYS A 10 3.66 16.30 -5.73
CA LYS A 10 4.15 15.26 -6.65
C LYS A 10 5.68 15.23 -6.78
N ARG A 11 6.35 16.38 -6.68
CA ARG A 11 7.82 16.47 -6.78
C ARG A 11 8.53 16.11 -5.48
N HIS A 12 7.95 16.44 -4.32
CA HIS A 12 8.61 16.33 -3.02
C HIS A 12 7.92 15.35 -2.05
N GLN A 13 7.00 14.52 -2.53
CA GLN A 13 6.17 13.63 -1.73
C GLN A 13 7.00 12.81 -0.71
N GLN A 14 8.10 12.20 -1.14
CA GLN A 14 8.93 11.39 -0.24
C GLN A 14 9.57 12.21 0.90
N LEU A 15 9.98 13.45 0.63
CA LEU A 15 10.53 14.35 1.63
C LEU A 15 9.44 14.82 2.60
N LEU A 16 8.27 15.16 2.08
CA LEU A 16 7.12 15.57 2.90
C LEU A 16 6.65 14.45 3.81
N ILE A 17 6.57 13.21 3.31
CA ILE A 17 6.24 12.04 4.14
C ILE A 17 7.28 11.85 5.27
N GLN A 18 8.56 12.13 5.04
CA GLN A 18 9.59 12.06 6.10
C GLN A 18 9.49 13.22 7.12
N ARG A 19 9.03 14.39 6.69
CA ARG A 19 8.78 15.57 7.53
C ARG A 19 7.43 15.54 8.24
N ALA A 20 6.54 14.61 7.88
CA ALA A 20 5.24 14.46 8.51
C ALA A 20 5.34 14.27 10.03
N PRO A 21 4.27 14.58 10.80
CA PRO A 21 4.21 14.31 12.23
C PRO A 21 4.61 12.87 12.59
N ASN A 22 5.30 12.69 13.73
CA ASN A 22 5.78 11.37 14.15
C ASN A 22 4.66 10.34 14.28
N THR A 23 3.46 10.78 14.71
CA THR A 23 2.26 9.93 14.80
C THR A 23 1.92 9.29 13.45
N LEU A 24 1.81 10.09 12.38
CA LEU A 24 1.46 9.61 11.03
C LEU A 24 2.61 8.78 10.41
N LYS A 25 3.87 9.14 10.68
CA LYS A 25 5.03 8.36 10.19
C LYS A 25 5.11 6.99 10.82
N GLU A 26 4.90 6.90 12.13
CA GLU A 26 4.90 5.63 12.86
C GLU A 26 3.72 4.77 12.43
N GLU A 27 2.52 5.35 12.30
CA GLU A 27 1.34 4.65 11.80
C GLU A 27 1.54 4.09 10.38
N ARG A 28 2.12 4.90 9.48
CA ARG A 28 2.49 4.47 8.13
C ARG A 28 3.51 3.32 8.15
N ARG A 29 4.52 3.43 9.02
CA ARG A 29 5.59 2.43 9.16
C ARG A 29 5.05 1.11 9.72
N GLU A 30 4.19 1.15 10.73
CA GLU A 30 3.54 -0.04 11.31
C GLU A 30 2.57 -0.71 10.32
N THR A 31 1.89 0.09 9.50
CA THR A 31 1.02 -0.43 8.44
C THR A 31 1.80 -1.19 7.36
N GLY A 32 3.02 -0.73 7.05
CA GLY A 32 3.92 -1.39 6.10
C GLY A 32 4.51 -2.72 6.59
N LYS A 33 4.57 -2.96 7.90
CA LYS A 33 5.17 -4.17 8.47
C LYS A 33 4.19 -5.36 8.50
N MET A 34 4.72 -6.57 8.40
CA MET A 34 4.00 -7.84 8.62
C MET A 34 3.96 -8.18 10.12
N ASN A 35 3.23 -7.37 10.87
CA ASN A 35 3.22 -7.44 12.34
C ASN A 35 1.93 -8.04 12.92
N THR A 36 0.94 -8.38 12.08
CA THR A 36 -0.33 -8.97 12.51
C THR A 36 -0.52 -10.37 11.93
N ALA A 37 -1.27 -11.23 12.62
CA ALA A 37 -1.64 -12.55 12.09
C ALA A 37 -2.35 -12.45 10.73
N GLY A 38 -3.16 -11.40 10.53
CA GLY A 38 -3.81 -11.11 9.24
C GLY A 38 -2.81 -10.83 8.10
N ASP A 39 -1.70 -10.13 8.39
CA ASP A 39 -0.63 -9.89 7.40
C ASP A 39 -0.02 -11.22 6.90
N TRP A 40 0.22 -12.15 7.82
CA TRP A 40 0.77 -13.47 7.50
C TRP A 40 -0.23 -14.34 6.73
N ILE A 41 -1.50 -14.33 7.12
CA ILE A 41 -2.57 -15.07 6.43
C ILE A 41 -2.70 -14.56 4.98
N LEU A 42 -2.79 -13.24 4.79
CA LEU A 42 -2.96 -12.64 3.46
C LEU A 42 -1.77 -12.86 2.53
N PHE A 43 -0.57 -13.03 3.09
CA PHE A 43 0.64 -13.39 2.36
C PHE A 43 0.67 -14.87 1.97
N LEU A 44 0.17 -15.76 2.83
CA LEU A 44 0.14 -17.20 2.57
C LEU A 44 -0.95 -17.61 1.56
N VAL A 45 -2.09 -16.92 1.55
CA VAL A 45 -3.23 -17.24 0.67
C VAL A 45 -2.84 -17.37 -0.83
N PRO A 46 -2.11 -16.41 -1.44
CA PRO A 46 -1.64 -16.56 -2.81
C PRO A 46 -0.77 -17.80 -3.03
N ILE A 47 0.10 -18.13 -2.07
CA ILE A 47 1.02 -19.28 -2.16
C ILE A 47 0.23 -20.58 -2.13
N VAL A 48 -0.70 -20.72 -1.18
CA VAL A 48 -1.56 -21.90 -1.07
C VAL A 48 -2.42 -22.07 -2.32
N ALA A 49 -2.99 -20.98 -2.84
CA ALA A 49 -3.77 -21.03 -4.08
C ALA A 49 -2.92 -21.48 -5.27
N MET A 50 -1.68 -20.99 -5.41
CA MET A 50 -0.77 -21.41 -6.48
C MET A 50 -0.40 -22.89 -6.38
N VAL A 51 -0.07 -23.40 -5.18
CA VAL A 51 0.26 -24.81 -4.98
C VAL A 51 -0.93 -25.68 -5.32
N TRP A 52 -2.12 -25.32 -4.82
CA TRP A 52 -3.36 -26.04 -5.10
C TRP A 52 -3.67 -26.06 -6.61
N PHE A 53 -3.48 -24.93 -7.30
CA PHE A 53 -3.69 -24.86 -8.74
C PHE A 53 -2.66 -25.65 -9.55
N MET A 54 -1.41 -25.75 -9.09
CA MET A 54 -0.41 -26.58 -9.76
C MET A 54 -0.69 -28.07 -9.61
N GLU A 55 -1.23 -28.49 -8.46
CA GLU A 55 -1.53 -29.90 -8.18
C GLU A 55 -2.84 -30.39 -8.83
N TYR A 56 -3.88 -29.54 -8.84
CA TYR A 56 -5.21 -29.90 -9.34
C TYR A 56 -5.61 -29.16 -10.63
N GLY A 57 -4.67 -28.45 -11.25
CA GLY A 57 -4.90 -27.65 -12.44
C GLY A 57 -5.36 -28.49 -13.63
N PRO A 58 -6.34 -28.02 -14.43
CA PRO A 58 -6.97 -28.82 -15.48
C PRO A 58 -6.08 -29.01 -16.72
N PHE A 59 -4.93 -28.34 -16.80
CA PHE A 59 -4.08 -28.39 -17.98
C PHE A 59 -3.11 -29.56 -17.92
N SER A 60 -3.11 -30.40 -18.95
CA SER A 60 -2.19 -31.55 -19.05
C SER A 60 -0.72 -31.15 -19.18
N LYS A 61 -0.43 -29.89 -19.51
CA LYS A 61 0.94 -29.37 -19.64
C LYS A 61 1.33 -28.63 -18.37
N GLU A 62 2.31 -29.16 -17.66
CA GLU A 62 2.83 -28.58 -16.40
C GLU A 62 3.28 -27.13 -16.56
N MET A 63 3.97 -26.80 -17.66
CA MET A 63 4.40 -25.41 -17.93
C MET A 63 3.23 -24.44 -18.08
N LEU A 64 2.06 -24.91 -18.56
CA LEU A 64 0.87 -24.07 -18.66
C LEU A 64 0.21 -23.86 -17.30
N ASN A 65 0.12 -24.92 -16.48
CA ASN A 65 -0.33 -24.83 -15.09
C ASN A 65 0.55 -23.86 -14.28
N LEU A 66 1.87 -23.90 -14.49
CA LEU A 66 2.82 -22.99 -13.83
C LEU A 66 2.57 -21.53 -14.22
N VAL A 67 2.48 -21.22 -15.51
CA VAL A 67 2.27 -19.84 -15.98
C VAL A 67 0.93 -19.28 -15.50
N VAL A 68 -0.14 -20.07 -15.60
CA VAL A 68 -1.47 -19.65 -15.13
C VAL A 68 -1.50 -19.52 -13.61
N GLY A 69 -0.85 -20.45 -12.88
CA GLY A 69 -0.72 -20.41 -11.42
C GLY A 69 -0.01 -19.13 -10.96
N LEU A 70 1.12 -18.78 -11.57
CA LEU A 70 1.82 -17.52 -11.28
C LEU A 70 0.94 -16.30 -11.54
N GLY A 71 0.24 -16.25 -12.68
CA GLY A 71 -0.69 -15.17 -12.99
C GLY A 71 -1.80 -15.03 -11.95
N MET A 72 -2.38 -16.17 -11.55
CA MET A 72 -3.40 -16.22 -10.51
C MET A 72 -2.86 -15.73 -9.16
N GLY A 73 -1.64 -16.16 -8.77
CA GLY A 73 -0.98 -15.72 -7.55
C GLY A 73 -0.80 -14.20 -7.49
N VAL A 74 -0.40 -13.58 -8.61
CA VAL A 74 -0.29 -12.10 -8.71
C VAL A 74 -1.65 -11.43 -8.52
N VAL A 75 -2.71 -11.94 -9.14
CA VAL A 75 -4.07 -11.39 -8.99
C VAL A 75 -4.55 -11.50 -7.54
N ILE A 76 -4.40 -12.67 -6.92
CA ILE A 76 -4.79 -12.90 -5.52
C ILE A 76 -3.98 -12.00 -4.59
N TYR A 77 -2.67 -11.88 -4.81
CA TYR A 77 -1.83 -10.97 -4.03
C TYR A 77 -2.29 -9.51 -4.15
N GLY A 78 -2.63 -9.06 -5.36
CA GLY A 78 -3.20 -7.74 -5.59
C GLY A 78 -4.49 -7.53 -4.80
N LEU A 79 -5.41 -8.49 -4.81
CA LEU A 79 -6.65 -8.46 -4.03
C LEU A 79 -6.39 -8.45 -2.51
N SER A 80 -5.41 -9.22 -2.04
CA SER A 80 -5.00 -9.24 -0.63
C SER A 80 -4.58 -7.87 -0.11
N ILE A 81 -3.96 -7.02 -0.94
CA ILE A 81 -3.59 -5.65 -0.56
C ILE A 81 -4.83 -4.80 -0.26
N PHE A 82 -5.90 -4.94 -1.05
CA PHE A 82 -7.15 -4.19 -0.84
C PHE A 82 -7.94 -4.68 0.37
N ILE A 83 -7.86 -5.98 0.68
CA ILE A 83 -8.58 -6.59 1.81
C ILE A 83 -7.79 -6.44 3.12
N LYS A 84 -6.47 -6.18 3.04
CA LYS A 84 -5.57 -6.00 4.19
C LYS A 84 -6.11 -5.08 5.29
N PRO A 85 -6.66 -3.89 5.00
CA PRO A 85 -7.20 -3.02 6.05
C PRO A 85 -8.35 -3.66 6.83
N TYR A 86 -9.21 -4.43 6.16
CA TYR A 86 -10.38 -5.08 6.77
C TYR A 86 -10.00 -6.28 7.63
N VAL A 87 -8.93 -7.00 7.28
CA VAL A 87 -8.48 -8.20 8.01
C VAL A 87 -7.57 -7.85 9.17
N THR A 88 -6.74 -6.82 9.01
CA THR A 88 -5.69 -6.46 9.99
C THR A 88 -6.12 -5.35 10.94
N GLY A 89 -7.22 -4.66 10.65
CA GLY A 89 -7.67 -3.47 11.38
C GLY A 89 -6.76 -2.25 11.22
N LYS A 90 -5.71 -2.35 10.38
CA LYS A 90 -4.81 -1.25 10.06
C LYS A 90 -5.50 -0.31 9.05
N ARG A 91 -5.29 0.99 9.19
CA ARG A 91 -5.69 1.95 8.15
C ARG A 91 -4.91 1.71 6.86
N SER A 92 -5.49 2.05 5.72
CA SER A 92 -4.80 1.93 4.44
C SER A 92 -3.64 2.92 4.37
N ILE A 93 -2.53 2.53 3.72
CA ILE A 93 -1.43 3.45 3.42
C ILE A 93 -1.93 4.64 2.60
N ILE A 94 -2.95 4.43 1.76
CA ILE A 94 -3.57 5.48 0.95
C ILE A 94 -4.22 6.53 1.84
N ASP A 95 -4.98 6.11 2.85
CA ASP A 95 -5.66 7.03 3.78
C ASP A 95 -4.64 7.81 4.62
N ILE A 96 -3.56 7.16 5.06
CA ILE A 96 -2.48 7.80 5.81
C ILE A 96 -1.73 8.81 4.93
N ASP A 97 -1.44 8.47 3.68
CA ASP A 97 -0.80 9.39 2.73
C ASP A 97 -1.71 10.58 2.40
N GLU A 98 -3.03 10.38 2.36
CA GLU A 98 -4.02 11.45 2.20
C GLU A 98 -4.08 12.38 3.42
N ASP A 99 -4.03 11.83 4.63
CA ASP A 99 -3.94 12.63 5.87
C ASP A 99 -2.65 13.45 5.92
N ILE A 100 -1.51 12.86 5.54
CA ILE A 100 -0.24 13.59 5.43
C ILE A 100 -0.36 14.72 4.40
N LYS A 101 -0.99 14.44 3.24
CA LYS A 101 -1.21 15.44 2.21
C LYS A 101 -2.09 16.58 2.71
N GLN A 102 -3.18 16.29 3.42
CA GLN A 102 -4.05 17.29 4.04
C GLN A 102 -3.34 18.13 5.09
N TYR A 103 -2.49 17.52 5.91
CA TYR A 103 -1.66 18.24 6.88
C TYR A 103 -0.79 19.31 6.21
N PHE A 104 -0.03 18.93 5.18
CA PHE A 104 0.80 19.89 4.44
C PHE A 104 -0.03 20.87 3.63
N TYR A 105 -1.21 20.47 3.16
CA TYR A 105 -2.11 21.36 2.47
C TYR A 105 -2.62 22.51 3.36
N ASN A 106 -2.87 22.23 4.64
CA ASN A 106 -3.25 23.26 5.62
C ASN A 106 -2.09 24.22 5.90
N ILE A 107 -0.86 23.71 6.05
CA ILE A 107 0.34 24.55 6.18
C ILE A 107 0.52 25.44 4.95
N TYR A 108 0.31 24.89 3.76
CA TYR A 108 0.37 25.63 2.51
C TYR A 108 -0.68 26.75 2.46
N LYS A 109 -1.89 26.52 2.96
CA LYS A 109 -2.93 27.58 3.03
C LYS A 109 -2.53 28.75 3.93
N GLU A 110 -1.82 28.47 5.03
CA GLU A 110 -1.43 29.49 6.00
C GLU A 110 -0.15 30.24 5.60
N LYS A 111 0.83 29.53 5.03
CA LYS A 111 2.20 30.05 4.81
C LYS A 111 2.65 30.02 3.34
N GLY A 112 1.86 29.48 2.43
CA GLY A 112 2.26 29.20 1.04
C GLY A 112 3.35 28.12 0.94
N ILE A 113 4.04 28.04 -0.22
CA ILE A 113 5.12 27.06 -0.44
C ILE A 113 6.24 27.17 0.60
N LYS A 114 6.56 28.38 1.06
CA LYS A 114 7.65 28.61 2.01
C LYS A 114 7.46 27.84 3.32
N GLY A 115 6.22 27.69 3.78
CA GLY A 115 5.91 26.90 4.98
C GLY A 115 6.10 25.39 4.82
N LEU A 116 6.24 24.87 3.58
CA LEU A 116 6.54 23.47 3.31
C LEU A 116 8.05 23.18 3.30
N GLU A 117 8.86 24.22 3.10
CA GLU A 117 10.32 24.14 3.03
C GLU A 117 10.97 24.26 4.42
N GLU A 118 10.32 24.98 5.33
CA GLU A 118 10.59 25.01 6.78
C GLU A 118 10.48 23.63 7.45
#